data_AF-A0A840YVW9-F1
#
_entry.id   AF-A0A840YVW9-F1
#
_cell.length_a   1.000
_cell.length_b   1.000
_cell.length_c   1.000
_cell.angle_alpha   90.00
_cell.angle_beta   90.00
_cell.angle_gamma   90.00
#
_symmetry.space_group_name_H-M   'P 1'
#
loop_
_entity.id
_entity.type
_entity.pdbx_description
1 polymer ?
#
loop_
_entity_poly.entity_id
_entity_poly.type
_entity_poly.pdbx_seq_one_letter_code
_entity_poly.pdbx_strand_id
1 'polypeptide(L)'
;MMSATDYFSEIGPVTYQGPDATDELAYRFYDKDRMVLGKRMEDHLRLSVCFWHTFCWPGSDVFGPGTFDRPWLANAHTPEGAADKRTVGFDFVKRLGVPYYCFHDVDVMAQAHNVSEYNRYFGEAVDHLEKLQSETGIGLLWGTANLFSDPRYAAGAATSPFPEVYAWGALQVRSALEATHRLGGANYVLWGGREGYETLHNTDLKRELDNFGRFLSLVVEHKHKIGFKGTILIEPKPFEPTKHQYDFDTATVYGFLKRYGLEDEVCVNIEANHATLASHTFEHELATANALGIFGSIDANRGDPQNGWDTDQFPNSVPEMTLAMIEVIRAGGFTTGGFNFDSKVRRQSVDAVDIFHGHVGAIDVLARALLNAEAIIADGRLDQFKKERYAGWDGELGQAIGQKNLSEIADLAVERDLNPKPVSGRQERLENLINRFV
;
A
#
# COMPACT_ATOMS: atom_id res chain seq x y z
N MET A 1 3.22 17.87 32.25
CA MET A 1 3.19 17.29 30.88
C MET A 1 3.24 15.79 31.05
N MET A 2 2.32 15.05 30.41
CA MET A 2 2.43 13.59 30.33
C MET A 2 3.73 13.23 29.61
N SER A 3 4.44 12.20 30.09
CA SER A 3 5.60 11.68 29.37
C SER A 3 5.12 11.02 28.06
N ALA A 4 5.97 10.98 27.03
CA ALA A 4 5.59 10.32 25.76
C ALA A 4 5.15 8.87 26.01
N THR A 5 5.82 8.16 26.91
CA THR A 5 5.54 6.77 27.28
C THR A 5 4.20 6.54 27.99
N ASP A 6 3.59 7.58 28.57
CA ASP A 6 2.29 7.47 29.26
C ASP A 6 1.10 7.93 28.39
N TYR A 7 1.35 8.36 27.14
CA TYR A 7 0.33 9.04 26.33
C TYR A 7 -0.92 8.20 26.06
N PHE A 8 -0.78 6.87 25.95
CA PHE A 8 -1.90 5.95 25.76
C PHE A 8 -2.22 5.11 27.01
N SER A 9 -1.71 5.50 28.19
CA SER A 9 -1.83 4.71 29.42
C SER A 9 -3.28 4.40 29.84
N GLU A 10 -4.21 5.31 29.57
CA GLU A 10 -5.64 5.17 29.86
C GLU A 10 -6.39 4.28 28.85
N ILE A 11 -5.77 3.93 27.71
CA ILE A 11 -6.41 3.14 26.64
C ILE A 11 -5.93 1.69 26.74
N GLY A 12 -6.79 0.77 27.19
CA GLY A 12 -6.46 -0.65 27.28
C GLY A 12 -6.21 -1.31 25.90
N PRO A 13 -5.72 -2.57 25.89
CA PRO A 13 -5.61 -3.34 24.65
C PRO A 13 -6.98 -3.52 23.98
N VAL A 14 -7.05 -3.27 22.69
CA VAL A 14 -8.25 -3.51 21.86
C VAL A 14 -8.35 -5.01 21.62
N THR A 15 -9.54 -5.58 21.86
CA THR A 15 -9.79 -7.02 21.73
C THR A 15 -11.07 -7.30 20.98
N TYR A 16 -11.19 -8.50 20.43
CA TYR A 16 -12.43 -8.99 19.84
C TYR A 16 -13.50 -9.21 20.91
N GLN A 17 -14.67 -8.59 20.75
CA GLN A 17 -15.80 -8.69 21.65
C GLN A 17 -17.10 -9.14 20.94
N GLY A 18 -17.04 -9.39 19.63
CA GLY A 18 -18.18 -9.87 18.85
C GLY A 18 -19.05 -8.77 18.24
N PRO A 19 -19.95 -9.14 17.31
CA PRO A 19 -20.69 -8.20 16.47
C PRO A 19 -21.64 -7.28 17.25
N ASP A 20 -22.08 -7.70 18.44
CA ASP A 20 -22.99 -6.95 19.31
C ASP A 20 -22.27 -6.04 20.32
N ALA A 21 -20.93 -5.93 20.23
CA ALA A 21 -20.14 -5.13 21.17
C ALA A 21 -20.51 -3.64 21.11
N THR A 22 -20.77 -3.06 22.28
CA THR A 22 -21.11 -1.65 22.45
C THR A 22 -19.92 -0.77 22.80
N ASP A 23 -18.79 -1.37 23.22
CA ASP A 23 -17.54 -0.66 23.43
C ASP A 23 -17.04 -0.06 22.10
N GLU A 24 -16.67 1.21 22.13
CA GLU A 24 -16.18 1.93 20.95
C GLU A 24 -14.75 1.54 20.58
N LEU A 25 -13.99 0.97 21.54
CA LEU A 25 -12.62 0.48 21.36
C LEU A 25 -12.54 -1.04 21.46
N ALA A 26 -13.42 -1.72 20.73
CA ALA A 26 -13.44 -3.16 20.59
C ALA A 26 -13.61 -3.58 19.12
N TYR A 27 -13.00 -4.72 18.76
CA TYR A 27 -13.22 -5.35 17.46
C TYR A 27 -14.54 -6.12 17.48
N ARG A 28 -15.40 -5.84 16.50
CA ARG A 28 -16.67 -6.53 16.26
C ARG A 28 -16.53 -7.68 15.29
N PHE A 29 -15.58 -7.58 14.36
CA PHE A 29 -15.38 -8.55 13.29
C PHE A 29 -13.94 -9.07 13.24
N TYR A 30 -12.95 -8.29 13.67
CA TYR A 30 -11.56 -8.73 13.73
C TYR A 30 -11.30 -9.67 14.91
N ASP A 31 -11.55 -10.95 14.68
CA ASP A 31 -11.04 -12.05 15.50
C ASP A 31 -9.79 -12.62 14.81
N LYS A 32 -8.61 -12.26 15.35
CA LYS A 32 -7.31 -12.61 14.76
C LYS A 32 -7.13 -14.13 14.56
N ASP A 33 -7.73 -14.95 15.41
CA ASP A 33 -7.58 -16.41 15.43
C ASP A 33 -8.66 -17.14 14.61
N ARG A 34 -9.68 -16.42 14.15
CA ARG A 34 -10.73 -16.99 13.30
C ARG A 34 -10.13 -17.50 12.00
N MET A 35 -10.47 -18.75 11.67
CA MET A 35 -10.14 -19.35 10.38
C MET A 35 -11.11 -18.87 9.30
N VAL A 36 -10.56 -18.36 8.19
CA VAL A 36 -11.28 -17.95 6.98
C VAL A 36 -10.60 -18.66 5.81
N LEU A 37 -11.34 -19.43 5.01
CA LEU A 37 -10.78 -20.19 3.88
C LEU A 37 -9.48 -20.97 4.22
N GLY A 38 -9.39 -21.52 5.43
CA GLY A 38 -8.24 -22.32 5.87
C GLY A 38 -7.01 -21.55 6.39
N LYS A 39 -7.09 -20.22 6.54
CA LYS A 39 -6.01 -19.38 7.09
C LYS A 39 -6.55 -18.43 8.17
N ARG A 40 -5.75 -18.10 9.20
CA ARG A 40 -6.19 -17.18 10.27
C ARG A 40 -6.44 -15.79 9.69
N MET A 41 -7.39 -15.05 10.26
CA MET A 41 -7.71 -13.68 9.84
C MET A 41 -6.49 -12.75 9.92
N GLU A 42 -5.68 -12.87 10.97
CA GLU A 42 -4.41 -12.12 11.10
C GLU A 42 -3.45 -12.40 9.94
N ASP A 43 -3.36 -13.66 9.50
CA ASP A 43 -2.46 -14.06 8.41
C ASP A 43 -3.01 -13.64 7.04
N HIS A 44 -4.33 -13.53 6.89
CA HIS A 44 -4.96 -12.96 5.70
C HIS A 44 -4.71 -11.47 5.58
N LEU A 45 -4.91 -10.73 6.66
CA LEU A 45 -4.89 -9.27 6.63
C LEU A 45 -3.48 -8.69 6.81
N ARG A 46 -2.63 -9.30 7.64
CA ARG A 46 -1.24 -8.88 7.89
C ARG A 46 -1.15 -7.38 8.12
N LEU A 47 -1.98 -6.90 9.04
CA LEU A 47 -2.23 -5.48 9.28
C LEU A 47 -0.96 -4.75 9.75
N SER A 48 -0.74 -3.55 9.22
CA SER A 48 0.39 -2.69 9.56
C SER A 48 -0.05 -1.26 9.87
N VAL A 49 0.67 -0.61 10.78
CA VAL A 49 0.51 0.82 11.09
C VAL A 49 1.67 1.61 10.48
N CYS A 50 1.36 2.67 9.75
CA CYS A 50 2.38 3.57 9.22
C CYS A 50 2.89 4.56 10.28
N PHE A 51 4.19 4.83 10.26
CA PHE A 51 4.80 5.79 11.19
C PHE A 51 4.52 7.26 10.82
N TRP A 52 4.49 7.60 9.52
CA TRP A 52 4.41 8.98 9.05
C TRP A 52 3.11 9.66 9.45
N HIS A 53 1.96 9.05 9.16
CA HIS A 53 0.67 9.65 9.55
C HIS A 53 0.37 9.52 11.03
N THR A 54 0.73 8.38 11.63
CA THR A 54 0.33 8.11 13.01
C THR A 54 1.17 8.90 14.00
N PHE A 55 2.46 9.09 13.75
CA PHE A 55 3.38 9.67 14.74
C PHE A 55 4.19 10.88 14.26
N CYS A 56 4.21 11.20 12.96
CA CYS A 56 5.02 12.30 12.43
C CYS A 56 4.20 13.51 11.94
N TRP A 57 3.05 13.29 11.29
CA TRP A 57 2.23 14.37 10.74
C TRP A 57 1.57 15.18 11.87
N PRO A 58 1.82 16.50 11.98
CA PRO A 58 1.34 17.33 13.08
C PRO A 58 -0.09 17.86 12.87
N GLY A 59 -0.81 17.39 11.85
CA GLY A 59 -2.13 17.91 11.48
C GLY A 59 -2.08 19.19 10.63
N SER A 60 -0.94 19.52 10.03
CA SER A 60 -0.81 20.68 9.14
C SER A 60 -1.39 20.39 7.75
N ASP A 61 -1.92 21.42 7.10
CA ASP A 61 -2.33 21.38 5.69
C ASP A 61 -1.78 22.61 4.95
N VAL A 62 -2.09 22.74 3.67
CA VAL A 62 -1.58 23.85 2.83
C VAL A 62 -2.12 25.24 3.26
N PHE A 63 -3.09 25.30 4.18
CA PHE A 63 -3.76 26.53 4.63
C PHE A 63 -3.56 26.84 6.12
N GLY A 64 -2.92 25.96 6.89
CA GLY A 64 -2.74 26.20 8.32
C GLY A 64 -1.69 25.33 9.01
N PRO A 65 -1.18 25.81 10.16
CA PRO A 65 -0.24 25.06 10.98
C PRO A 65 -0.87 23.79 11.56
N GLY A 66 -0.01 22.93 12.11
CA GLY A 66 -0.41 21.72 12.81
C GLY A 66 -1.34 21.98 13.99
N THR A 67 -2.24 21.04 14.25
CA THR A 67 -3.24 21.09 15.32
C THR A 67 -2.94 20.15 16.48
N PHE A 68 -1.98 19.22 16.30
CA PHE A 68 -1.69 18.21 17.31
C PHE A 68 -0.60 18.65 18.27
N ASP A 69 -0.90 18.62 19.56
CA ASP A 69 0.05 18.89 20.65
C ASP A 69 0.54 17.58 21.29
N ARG A 70 1.07 16.68 20.45
CA ARG A 70 1.56 15.36 20.90
C ARG A 70 2.97 15.50 21.48
N PRO A 71 3.27 14.94 22.67
CA PRO A 71 4.54 15.18 23.37
C PRO A 71 5.81 14.89 22.54
N TRP A 72 5.77 13.84 21.71
CA TRP A 72 6.92 13.45 20.87
C TRP A 72 7.12 14.34 19.64
N LEU A 73 6.14 15.16 19.25
CA LEU A 73 6.27 16.07 18.11
C LEU A 73 7.12 17.29 18.45
N ALA A 74 7.08 17.76 19.71
CA ALA A 74 7.79 18.97 20.15
C ALA A 74 9.31 18.90 19.91
N ASN A 75 9.90 17.70 20.08
CA ASN A 75 11.33 17.46 19.95
C ASN A 75 11.66 16.40 18.89
N ALA A 76 10.77 16.16 17.91
CA ALA A 76 10.93 15.10 16.91
C ALA A 76 12.24 15.21 16.09
N HIS A 77 12.85 16.39 16.06
CA HIS A 77 14.12 16.65 15.38
C HIS A 77 15.36 16.16 16.17
N THR A 78 15.22 15.87 17.48
CA THR A 78 16.33 15.40 18.33
C THR A 78 16.39 13.87 18.42
N PRO A 79 17.56 13.28 18.75
CA PRO A 79 17.67 11.83 18.98
C PRO A 79 16.71 11.30 20.05
N GLU A 80 16.51 12.05 21.13
CA GLU A 80 15.60 11.70 22.23
C GLU A 80 14.14 11.70 21.76
N GLY A 81 13.69 12.76 21.08
CA GLY A 81 12.31 12.83 20.57
C GLY A 81 12.03 11.78 19.49
N ALA A 82 13.01 11.47 18.65
CA ALA A 82 12.90 10.35 17.71
C ALA A 82 12.80 9.00 18.45
N ALA A 83 13.53 8.80 19.56
CA ALA A 83 13.43 7.60 20.37
C ALA A 83 12.06 7.49 21.07
N ASP A 84 11.55 8.59 21.64
CA ASP A 84 10.22 8.66 22.25
C ASP A 84 9.13 8.28 21.23
N LYS A 85 9.21 8.84 20.02
CA LYS A 85 8.29 8.52 18.93
C LYS A 85 8.26 7.03 18.59
N ARG A 86 9.43 6.36 18.55
CA ARG A 86 9.51 4.90 18.32
C ARG A 86 8.88 4.11 19.46
N THR A 87 9.17 4.47 20.71
CA THR A 87 8.59 3.80 21.88
C THR A 87 7.07 3.93 21.91
N VAL A 88 6.55 5.14 21.68
CA VAL A 88 5.11 5.40 21.59
C VAL A 88 4.47 4.62 20.45
N GLY A 89 5.14 4.56 19.30
CA GLY A 89 4.65 3.81 18.16
C GLY A 89 4.45 2.33 18.47
N PHE A 90 5.43 1.70 19.11
CA PHE A 90 5.33 0.29 19.49
C PHE A 90 4.29 0.04 20.59
N ASP A 91 4.11 0.96 21.55
CA ASP A 91 3.02 0.86 22.53
C ASP A 91 1.65 0.92 21.86
N PHE A 92 1.46 1.82 20.89
CA PHE A 92 0.23 1.94 20.11
C PHE A 92 -0.08 0.67 19.31
N VAL A 93 0.88 0.17 18.51
CA VAL A 93 0.73 -1.04 17.70
C VAL A 93 0.42 -2.25 18.59
N LYS A 94 1.09 -2.37 19.74
CA LYS A 94 0.84 -3.42 20.72
C LYS A 94 -0.57 -3.35 21.31
N ARG A 95 -1.09 -2.15 21.61
CA ARG A 95 -2.46 -1.97 22.13
C ARG A 95 -3.53 -2.26 21.09
N LEU A 96 -3.28 -1.98 19.81
CA LEU A 96 -4.14 -2.45 18.72
C LEU A 96 -4.07 -3.98 18.54
N GLY A 97 -2.96 -4.61 18.90
CA GLY A 97 -2.78 -6.05 18.72
C GLY A 97 -2.63 -6.44 17.25
N VAL A 98 -2.00 -5.58 16.45
CA VAL A 98 -1.68 -5.84 15.04
C VAL A 98 -0.21 -6.24 14.87
N PRO A 99 0.14 -7.05 13.85
CA PRO A 99 1.44 -7.70 13.79
C PRO A 99 2.58 -6.83 13.23
N TYR A 100 2.29 -5.78 12.45
CA TYR A 100 3.30 -5.06 11.69
C TYR A 100 3.27 -3.53 11.85
N TYR A 101 4.38 -2.90 11.44
CA TYR A 101 4.50 -1.47 11.17
C TYR A 101 5.25 -1.21 9.86
N CYS A 102 5.15 0.02 9.36
CA CYS A 102 5.91 0.55 8.21
C CYS A 102 6.56 1.89 8.54
N PHE A 103 7.69 2.22 7.90
CA PHE A 103 8.35 3.53 8.09
C PHE A 103 9.12 4.02 6.85
N HIS A 104 9.19 5.34 6.67
CA HIS A 104 10.31 5.98 5.97
C HIS A 104 11.47 6.20 6.94
N ASP A 105 12.70 6.15 6.46
CA ASP A 105 13.90 6.45 7.24
C ASP A 105 13.76 7.70 8.13
N VAL A 106 13.35 8.84 7.55
CA VAL A 106 13.18 10.11 8.27
C VAL A 106 12.06 10.09 9.33
N ASP A 107 11.13 9.14 9.25
CA ASP A 107 10.04 9.02 10.22
C ASP A 107 10.51 8.44 11.55
N VAL A 108 11.63 7.73 11.56
CA VAL A 108 12.13 7.00 12.73
C VAL A 108 13.44 7.54 13.27
N MET A 109 14.09 8.47 12.57
CA MET A 109 15.37 9.06 12.98
C MET A 109 15.25 10.54 13.37
N ALA A 110 16.34 11.08 13.93
CA ALA A 110 16.50 12.52 14.15
C ALA A 110 16.82 13.25 12.83
N GLN A 111 16.62 14.56 12.81
CA GLN A 111 16.90 15.36 11.61
C GLN A 111 18.41 15.36 11.30
N ALA A 112 18.75 15.07 10.04
CA ALA A 112 20.12 15.07 9.55
C ALA A 112 20.32 16.11 8.43
N HIS A 113 21.50 16.74 8.39
CA HIS A 113 21.84 17.74 7.38
C HIS A 113 22.99 17.32 6.46
N ASN A 114 23.68 16.24 6.79
CA ASN A 114 24.80 15.71 6.00
C ASN A 114 24.90 14.18 6.13
N VAL A 115 25.75 13.56 5.31
CA VAL A 115 25.91 12.10 5.25
C VAL A 115 26.29 11.50 6.61
N SER A 116 27.16 12.18 7.36
CA SER A 116 27.65 11.67 8.66
C SER A 116 26.53 11.62 9.69
N GLU A 117 25.75 12.69 9.79
CA GLU A 117 24.56 12.76 10.65
C GLU A 117 23.50 11.75 10.21
N TYR A 118 23.23 11.62 8.91
CA TYR A 118 22.24 10.68 8.40
C TYR A 118 22.60 9.24 8.81
N ASN A 119 23.83 8.80 8.51
CA ASN A 119 24.27 7.45 8.83
C ASN A 119 24.22 7.18 10.35
N ARG A 120 24.63 8.17 11.17
CA ARG A 120 24.63 8.02 12.62
C ARG A 120 23.21 7.94 13.19
N TYR A 121 22.36 8.92 12.90
CA TYR A 121 21.00 8.99 13.45
C TYR A 121 20.11 7.87 12.94
N PHE A 122 20.25 7.47 11.67
CA PHE A 122 19.51 6.34 11.16
C PHE A 122 20.00 5.03 11.78
N GLY A 123 21.32 4.83 11.93
CA GLY A 123 21.88 3.68 12.66
C GLY A 123 21.35 3.57 14.10
N GLU A 124 21.36 4.68 14.85
CA GLU A 124 20.77 4.77 16.21
C GLU A 124 19.27 4.42 16.22
N ALA A 125 18.53 4.81 15.17
CA ALA A 125 17.11 4.45 15.03
C ALA A 125 16.93 2.95 14.78
N VAL A 126 17.71 2.36 13.86
CA VAL A 126 17.66 0.92 13.56
C VAL A 126 17.98 0.08 14.79
N ASP A 127 19.02 0.44 15.55
CA ASP A 127 19.38 -0.27 16.80
C ASP A 127 18.22 -0.26 17.82
N HIS A 128 17.53 0.87 17.95
CA HIS A 128 16.39 0.98 18.85
C HIS A 128 15.16 0.22 18.33
N LEU A 129 14.87 0.27 17.03
CA LEU A 129 13.77 -0.50 16.42
C LEU A 129 13.97 -2.00 16.61
N GLU A 130 15.17 -2.51 16.36
CA GLU A 130 15.51 -3.93 16.54
C GLU A 130 15.25 -4.38 17.99
N LYS A 131 15.63 -3.55 18.96
CA LYS A 131 15.33 -3.79 20.38
C LYS A 131 13.82 -3.83 20.63
N LEU A 132 13.06 -2.83 20.16
CA LEU A 132 11.61 -2.76 20.35
C LEU A 132 10.88 -3.95 19.71
N GLN A 133 11.30 -4.38 18.51
CA GLN A 133 10.78 -5.60 17.87
C GLN A 133 11.05 -6.84 18.72
N SER A 134 12.26 -6.96 19.29
CA SER A 134 12.59 -8.10 20.15
C SER A 134 11.77 -8.15 21.45
N GLU A 135 11.41 -6.99 22.01
CA GLU A 135 10.63 -6.88 23.25
C GLU A 135 9.13 -7.11 23.04
N THR A 136 8.62 -6.81 21.84
CA THR A 136 7.18 -6.80 21.55
C THR A 136 6.72 -7.93 20.65
N GLY A 137 7.61 -8.48 19.82
CA GLY A 137 7.29 -9.44 18.75
C GLY A 137 6.67 -8.80 17.50
N ILE A 138 6.55 -7.47 17.45
CA ILE A 138 6.03 -6.75 16.28
C ILE A 138 7.04 -6.84 15.14
N GLY A 139 6.57 -7.18 13.93
CA GLY A 139 7.39 -7.28 12.73
C GLY A 139 7.42 -5.99 11.91
N LEU A 140 8.37 -5.89 10.98
CA LEU A 140 8.38 -4.84 9.96
C LEU A 140 7.70 -5.38 8.69
N LEU A 141 6.63 -4.75 8.22
CA LEU A 141 6.04 -5.13 6.93
C LEU A 141 6.93 -4.63 5.79
N TRP A 142 7.32 -3.36 5.85
CA TRP A 142 8.30 -2.77 4.95
C TRP A 142 8.91 -1.48 5.49
N GLY A 143 10.13 -1.21 5.06
CA GLY A 143 10.76 0.11 5.16
C GLY A 143 10.85 0.78 3.78
N THR A 144 11.09 2.09 3.78
CA THR A 144 11.30 2.89 2.57
C THR A 144 12.18 4.11 2.89
N ALA A 145 12.62 4.82 1.86
CA ALA A 145 13.35 6.08 1.98
C ALA A 145 12.45 7.25 1.59
N ASN A 146 12.38 8.30 2.42
CA ASN A 146 11.70 9.53 2.03
C ASN A 146 12.61 10.34 1.08
N LEU A 147 12.35 10.20 -0.21
CA LEU A 147 13.05 10.92 -1.28
C LEU A 147 12.24 12.11 -1.84
N PHE A 148 11.38 12.72 -1.02
CA PHE A 148 10.40 13.70 -1.52
C PHE A 148 10.16 14.91 -0.63
N SER A 149 10.44 14.83 0.68
CA SER A 149 10.19 15.94 1.62
C SER A 149 11.34 16.95 1.69
N ASP A 150 12.60 16.50 1.64
CA ASP A 150 13.75 17.40 1.74
C ASP A 150 13.84 18.32 0.50
N PRO A 151 14.16 19.63 0.67
CA PRO A 151 14.28 20.56 -0.45
C PRO A 151 15.20 20.12 -1.58
N ARG A 152 16.19 19.25 -1.32
CA ARG A 152 17.07 18.70 -2.37
C ARG A 152 16.31 17.94 -3.47
N TYR A 153 15.14 17.39 -3.14
CA TYR A 153 14.32 16.59 -4.05
C TYR A 153 13.28 17.39 -4.84
N ALA A 154 13.33 18.72 -4.78
CA ALA A 154 12.38 19.59 -5.46
C ALA A 154 12.23 19.31 -6.97
N ALA A 155 13.28 18.77 -7.61
CA ALA A 155 13.30 18.43 -9.03
C ALA A 155 13.39 16.91 -9.29
N GLY A 156 12.95 16.07 -8.35
CA GLY A 156 13.05 14.60 -8.44
C GLY A 156 14.23 14.03 -7.65
N ALA A 157 14.25 12.69 -7.51
CA ALA A 157 15.32 11.98 -6.83
C ALA A 157 16.11 11.11 -7.82
N ALA A 158 15.59 9.95 -8.20
CA ALA A 158 16.13 9.16 -9.29
C ALA A 158 15.89 9.83 -10.66
N THR A 159 14.84 10.66 -10.78
CA THR A 159 14.55 11.42 -12.00
C THR A 159 15.17 12.81 -11.99
N SER A 160 15.97 13.15 -10.97
CA SER A 160 16.57 14.49 -10.86
C SER A 160 17.44 14.84 -12.08
N PRO A 161 17.37 16.08 -12.60
CA PRO A 161 18.33 16.56 -13.59
C PRO A 161 19.74 16.75 -12.98
N PHE A 162 19.88 16.65 -11.65
CA PHE A 162 21.11 16.86 -10.90
C PHE A 162 21.71 15.52 -10.40
N PRO A 163 22.85 15.06 -10.94
CA PRO A 163 23.46 13.78 -10.56
C PRO A 163 23.81 13.63 -9.07
N GLU A 164 24.11 14.72 -8.38
CA GLU A 164 24.37 14.74 -6.93
C GLU A 164 23.12 14.38 -6.11
N VAL A 165 21.93 14.76 -6.58
CA VAL A 165 20.65 14.40 -5.94
C VAL A 165 20.36 12.92 -6.15
N TYR A 166 20.61 12.39 -7.36
CA TYR A 166 20.54 10.96 -7.65
C TYR A 166 21.46 10.15 -6.73
N ALA A 167 22.71 10.59 -6.56
CA ALA A 167 23.68 9.92 -5.70
C ALA A 167 23.28 9.95 -4.22
N TRP A 168 22.69 11.06 -3.76
CA TRP A 168 22.15 11.16 -2.41
C TRP A 168 20.91 10.27 -2.20
N GLY A 169 19.99 10.21 -3.18
CA GLY A 169 18.86 9.29 -3.14
C GLY A 169 19.31 7.83 -3.07
N ALA A 170 20.35 7.46 -3.82
CA ALA A 170 20.95 6.12 -3.76
C ALA A 170 21.56 5.81 -2.38
N LEU A 171 22.19 6.79 -1.71
CA LEU A 171 22.65 6.64 -0.32
C LEU A 171 21.50 6.32 0.63
N GLN A 172 20.41 7.08 0.57
CA GLN A 172 19.25 6.86 1.45
C GLN A 172 18.60 5.49 1.17
N VAL A 173 18.34 5.16 -0.09
CA VAL A 173 17.73 3.86 -0.46
C VAL A 173 18.60 2.68 -0.08
N ARG A 174 19.92 2.75 -0.29
CA ARG A 174 20.83 1.69 0.17
C ARG A 174 20.71 1.48 1.68
N SER A 175 20.74 2.59 2.43
CA SER A 175 20.70 2.55 3.90
C SER A 175 19.35 2.01 4.40
N ALA A 176 18.25 2.50 3.84
CA ALA A 176 16.90 2.05 4.20
C ALA A 176 16.64 0.59 3.82
N LEU A 177 17.14 0.11 2.68
CA LEU A 177 17.03 -1.29 2.28
C LEU A 177 17.86 -2.21 3.19
N GLU A 178 19.08 -1.81 3.56
CA GLU A 178 19.91 -2.54 4.52
C GLU A 178 19.28 -2.58 5.91
N ALA A 179 18.70 -1.46 6.38
CA ALA A 179 17.95 -1.38 7.62
C ALA A 179 16.72 -2.29 7.59
N THR A 180 15.94 -2.24 6.50
CA THR A 180 14.78 -3.11 6.28
C THR A 180 15.18 -4.59 6.34
N HIS A 181 16.30 -4.95 5.70
CA HIS A 181 16.83 -6.31 5.78
C HIS A 181 17.20 -6.71 7.20
N ARG A 182 17.93 -5.86 7.93
CA ARG A 182 18.35 -6.10 9.32
C ARG A 182 17.16 -6.30 10.26
N LEU A 183 16.12 -5.48 10.10
CA LEU A 183 14.89 -5.51 10.91
C LEU A 183 13.90 -6.62 10.50
N GLY A 184 14.28 -7.47 9.54
CA GLY A 184 13.45 -8.58 9.07
C GLY A 184 12.21 -8.13 8.28
N GLY A 185 12.30 -6.99 7.60
CA GLY A 185 11.23 -6.45 6.77
C GLY A 185 10.77 -7.42 5.68
N ALA A 186 9.46 -7.58 5.51
CA ALA A 186 8.92 -8.49 4.49
C ALA A 186 9.01 -7.92 3.06
N ASN A 187 9.05 -6.60 2.91
CA ASN A 187 9.13 -5.90 1.63
C ASN A 187 9.95 -4.61 1.75
N TYR A 188 10.27 -3.98 0.62
CA TYR A 188 10.84 -2.64 0.56
C TYR A 188 10.10 -1.82 -0.52
N VAL A 189 9.60 -0.64 -0.16
CA VAL A 189 8.75 0.18 -1.02
C VAL A 189 9.54 1.31 -1.68
N LEU A 190 9.15 1.68 -2.89
CA LEU A 190 9.51 2.91 -3.57
C LEU A 190 8.23 3.61 -4.04
N TRP A 191 7.87 4.69 -3.36
CA TRP A 191 6.85 5.63 -3.83
C TRP A 191 7.51 6.84 -4.48
N GLY A 192 7.19 7.09 -5.75
CA GLY A 192 7.80 8.10 -6.59
C GLY A 192 7.33 9.54 -6.33
N GLY A 193 7.19 10.00 -5.07
CA GLY A 193 6.55 11.29 -4.76
C GLY A 193 7.12 12.52 -5.49
N ARG A 194 8.39 12.49 -5.93
CA ARG A 194 8.98 13.52 -6.83
C ARG A 194 9.44 12.97 -8.18
N GLU A 195 9.23 11.69 -8.44
CA GLU A 195 9.61 10.99 -9.65
C GLU A 195 8.55 11.23 -10.74
N GLY A 196 8.57 12.44 -11.27
CA GLY A 196 7.61 12.94 -12.23
C GLY A 196 8.01 14.34 -12.69
N TYR A 197 7.06 15.11 -13.21
CA TYR A 197 7.33 16.48 -13.64
C TYR A 197 6.25 17.46 -13.20
N GLU A 198 6.62 18.75 -13.15
CA GLU A 198 5.67 19.87 -13.03
C GLU A 198 5.36 20.48 -14.40
N THR A 199 6.34 20.53 -15.32
CA THR A 199 6.17 21.05 -16.67
C THR A 199 7.00 20.29 -17.70
N LEU A 200 6.40 19.94 -18.83
CA LEU A 200 7.12 19.27 -19.92
C LEU A 200 8.16 20.17 -20.61
N HIS A 201 8.10 21.49 -20.42
CA HIS A 201 9.00 22.43 -21.09
C HIS A 201 10.46 22.30 -20.64
N ASN A 202 10.71 21.77 -19.44
CA ASN A 202 12.06 21.56 -18.90
C ASN A 202 12.36 20.09 -18.57
N THR A 203 11.52 19.15 -19.00
CA THR A 203 11.61 17.73 -18.66
C THR A 203 12.03 16.92 -19.88
N ASP A 204 13.11 16.15 -19.77
CA ASP A 204 13.47 15.12 -20.75
C ASP A 204 12.92 13.78 -20.26
N LEU A 205 11.66 13.50 -20.63
CA LEU A 205 10.93 12.29 -20.22
C LEU A 205 11.73 11.00 -20.46
N LYS A 206 12.44 10.91 -21.59
CA LYS A 206 13.19 9.69 -21.92
C LYS A 206 14.34 9.51 -20.95
N ARG A 207 15.12 10.58 -20.71
CA ARG A 207 16.28 10.53 -19.81
C ARG A 207 15.86 10.24 -18.37
N GLU A 208 14.79 10.89 -17.89
CA GLU A 208 14.30 10.67 -16.53
C GLU A 208 13.80 9.24 -16.32
N LEU A 209 13.00 8.70 -17.25
CA LEU A 209 12.56 7.30 -17.19
C LEU A 209 13.73 6.31 -17.29
N ASP A 210 14.73 6.58 -18.14
CA ASP A 210 15.93 5.73 -18.24
C ASP A 210 16.77 5.77 -16.94
N ASN A 211 16.85 6.93 -16.27
CA ASN A 211 17.49 7.05 -14.97
C ASN A 211 16.69 6.34 -13.87
N PHE A 212 15.36 6.47 -13.87
CA PHE A 212 14.50 5.81 -12.89
C PHE A 212 14.55 4.29 -13.05
N GLY A 213 14.48 3.78 -14.28
CA GLY A 213 14.62 2.35 -14.58
C GLY A 213 15.97 1.82 -14.12
N ARG A 214 17.05 2.55 -14.42
CA ARG A 214 18.40 2.21 -13.91
C ARG A 214 18.46 2.23 -12.38
N PHE A 215 17.85 3.21 -11.73
CA PHE A 215 17.84 3.31 -10.27
C PHE A 215 17.16 2.09 -9.65
N LEU A 216 15.98 1.72 -10.15
CA LEU A 216 15.27 0.52 -9.69
C LEU A 216 16.07 -0.77 -9.95
N SER A 217 16.76 -0.88 -11.09
CA SER A 217 17.69 -2.00 -11.33
C SER A 217 18.82 -2.07 -10.30
N LEU A 218 19.36 -0.93 -9.85
CA LEU A 218 20.39 -0.88 -8.81
C LEU A 218 19.82 -1.31 -7.44
N VAL A 219 18.56 -0.98 -7.14
CA VAL A 219 17.88 -1.43 -5.92
C VAL A 219 17.71 -2.94 -5.93
N VAL A 220 17.24 -3.51 -7.05
CA VAL A 220 17.10 -4.96 -7.21
C VAL A 220 18.46 -5.67 -7.13
N GLU A 221 19.49 -5.14 -7.79
CA GLU A 221 20.86 -5.66 -7.69
C GLU A 221 21.34 -5.67 -6.23
N HIS A 222 21.17 -4.55 -5.52
CA HIS A 222 21.61 -4.44 -4.14
C HIS A 222 20.83 -5.36 -3.20
N LYS A 223 19.50 -5.52 -3.40
CA LYS A 223 18.67 -6.52 -2.71
C LYS A 223 19.30 -7.91 -2.80
N HIS A 224 19.66 -8.35 -4.00
CA HIS A 224 20.28 -9.65 -4.21
C HIS A 224 21.67 -9.74 -3.58
N LYS A 225 22.47 -8.68 -3.72
CA LYS A 225 23.82 -8.58 -3.16
C LYS A 225 23.86 -8.72 -1.64
N ILE A 226 22.92 -8.10 -0.93
CA ILE A 226 22.83 -8.21 0.54
C ILE A 226 22.04 -9.44 0.99
N GLY A 227 21.43 -10.18 0.07
CA GLY A 227 20.64 -11.37 0.37
C GLY A 227 19.23 -11.07 0.89
N PHE A 228 18.71 -9.87 0.68
CA PHE A 228 17.33 -9.51 1.06
C PHE A 228 16.32 -10.34 0.26
N LYS A 229 15.45 -11.08 0.96
CA LYS A 229 14.45 -11.97 0.35
C LYS A 229 13.08 -11.33 0.20
N GLY A 230 12.87 -10.15 0.78
CA GLY A 230 11.61 -9.44 0.66
C GLY A 230 11.35 -8.92 -0.75
N THR A 231 10.08 -8.63 -1.03
CA THR A 231 9.63 -8.13 -2.34
C THR A 231 9.98 -6.65 -2.47
N ILE A 232 10.44 -6.23 -3.66
CA ILE A 232 10.55 -4.80 -3.99
C ILE A 232 9.21 -4.34 -4.53
N LEU A 233 8.71 -3.22 -4.03
CA LEU A 233 7.39 -2.71 -4.35
C LEU A 233 7.51 -1.30 -4.96
N ILE A 234 6.83 -1.06 -6.09
CA ILE A 234 6.51 0.31 -6.54
C ILE A 234 5.09 0.63 -6.10
N GLU A 235 4.89 1.84 -5.60
CA GLU A 235 3.57 2.32 -5.20
C GLU A 235 3.02 3.31 -6.22
N PRO A 236 2.03 2.90 -7.05
CA PRO A 236 1.53 3.77 -8.11
C PRO A 236 0.76 4.96 -7.55
N LYS A 237 0.93 6.14 -8.17
CA LYS A 237 0.13 7.34 -7.95
C LYS A 237 0.15 8.21 -9.22
N PRO A 238 -0.96 8.86 -9.61
CA PRO A 238 -1.02 9.59 -10.88
C PRO A 238 -0.35 10.98 -10.86
N PHE A 239 -0.41 11.66 -9.72
CA PHE A 239 0.05 13.04 -9.49
C PHE A 239 0.03 13.34 -7.98
N GLU A 240 0.38 14.57 -7.61
CA GLU A 240 0.45 15.07 -6.23
C GLU A 240 1.61 14.45 -5.41
N PRO A 241 2.70 15.20 -5.19
CA PRO A 241 2.86 16.64 -5.44
C PRO A 241 3.26 17.02 -6.88
N THR A 242 3.59 16.05 -7.74
CA THR A 242 3.93 16.33 -9.15
C THR A 242 2.68 16.66 -9.97
N LYS A 243 2.83 17.31 -11.13
CA LYS A 243 1.72 17.46 -12.09
C LYS A 243 1.37 16.11 -12.70
N HIS A 244 2.39 15.30 -12.98
CA HIS A 244 2.28 13.94 -13.48
C HIS A 244 3.41 13.13 -12.87
N GLN A 245 3.05 12.05 -12.21
CA GLN A 245 4.00 11.10 -11.65
C GLN A 245 4.15 9.91 -12.61
N TYR A 246 5.37 9.37 -12.75
CA TYR A 246 5.68 8.41 -13.81
C TYR A 246 5.06 7.02 -13.58
N ASP A 247 5.01 6.59 -12.32
CA ASP A 247 4.33 5.40 -11.82
C ASP A 247 2.82 5.64 -11.67
N PHE A 248 2.17 6.04 -12.76
CA PHE A 248 0.81 6.62 -12.76
C PHE A 248 -0.28 5.69 -12.19
N ASP A 249 -0.30 4.44 -12.64
CA ASP A 249 -1.22 3.37 -12.24
C ASP A 249 -0.53 2.01 -12.42
N THR A 250 -1.21 0.93 -12.00
CA THR A 250 -0.67 -0.44 -12.04
C THR A 250 -0.25 -0.87 -13.44
N ALA A 251 -1.05 -0.54 -14.46
CA ALA A 251 -0.74 -0.92 -15.85
C ALA A 251 0.47 -0.14 -16.40
N THR A 252 0.59 1.14 -16.04
CA THR A 252 1.73 1.99 -16.40
C THR A 252 3.01 1.48 -15.75
N VAL A 253 2.94 1.10 -14.46
CA VAL A 253 4.05 0.47 -13.75
C VAL A 253 4.46 -0.83 -14.43
N TYR A 254 3.52 -1.72 -14.77
CA TYR A 254 3.86 -2.95 -15.49
C TYR A 254 4.56 -2.69 -16.83
N GLY A 255 4.07 -1.72 -17.61
CA GLY A 255 4.71 -1.31 -18.87
C GLY A 255 6.14 -0.79 -18.67
N PHE A 256 6.37 -0.02 -17.60
CA PHE A 256 7.68 0.43 -17.20
C PHE A 256 8.59 -0.73 -16.79
N LEU A 257 8.11 -1.65 -15.94
CA LEU A 257 8.86 -2.83 -15.52
C LEU A 257 9.27 -3.69 -16.72
N LYS A 258 8.35 -3.94 -17.66
CA LYS A 258 8.63 -4.67 -18.90
C LYS A 258 9.69 -4.01 -19.77
N ARG A 259 9.69 -2.68 -19.85
CA ARG A 259 10.70 -1.94 -20.63
C ARG A 259 12.11 -2.14 -20.09
N TYR A 260 12.26 -2.31 -18.77
CA TYR A 260 13.56 -2.44 -18.10
C TYR A 260 13.88 -3.88 -17.63
N GLY A 261 13.00 -4.85 -17.91
CA GLY A 261 13.20 -6.27 -17.57
C GLY A 261 13.12 -6.55 -16.06
N LEU A 262 12.18 -5.91 -15.37
CA LEU A 262 12.03 -5.94 -13.91
C LEU A 262 10.70 -6.55 -13.45
N GLU A 263 9.86 -7.03 -14.37
CA GLU A 263 8.52 -7.56 -14.10
C GLU A 263 8.49 -8.79 -13.17
N ASP A 264 9.60 -9.54 -13.10
CA ASP A 264 9.73 -10.74 -12.27
C ASP A 264 10.42 -10.46 -10.92
N GLU A 265 10.82 -9.20 -10.68
CA GLU A 265 11.60 -8.78 -9.50
C GLU A 265 10.86 -7.77 -8.62
N VAL A 266 9.89 -7.05 -9.22
CA VAL A 266 9.19 -5.93 -8.60
C VAL A 266 7.69 -6.14 -8.74
N CYS A 267 6.97 -5.94 -7.63
CA CYS A 267 5.52 -5.96 -7.56
C CYS A 267 4.98 -4.55 -7.25
N VAL A 268 3.66 -4.39 -7.21
CA VAL A 268 3.01 -3.14 -6.80
C VAL A 268 2.52 -3.17 -5.35
N ASN A 269 2.66 -2.04 -4.67
CA ASN A 269 1.93 -1.68 -3.47
C ASN A 269 0.76 -0.79 -3.92
N ILE A 270 -0.49 -1.27 -3.83
CA ILE A 270 -1.63 -0.51 -4.37
C ILE A 270 -2.31 0.23 -3.24
N GLU A 271 -2.45 1.54 -3.39
CA GLU A 271 -3.22 2.38 -2.49
C GLU A 271 -4.59 2.73 -3.07
N ALA A 272 -5.64 2.66 -2.24
CA ALA A 272 -7.01 2.94 -2.66
C ALA A 272 -7.24 4.41 -3.05
N ASN A 273 -6.71 5.38 -2.30
CA ASN A 273 -6.84 6.79 -2.66
C ASN A 273 -6.09 7.09 -3.97
N HIS A 274 -4.88 6.55 -4.16
CA HIS A 274 -4.13 6.70 -5.41
C HIS A 274 -4.86 6.10 -6.61
N ALA A 275 -5.45 4.90 -6.48
CA ALA A 275 -6.26 4.29 -7.53
C ALA A 275 -7.41 5.21 -7.97
N THR A 276 -8.15 5.76 -7.01
CA THR A 276 -9.29 6.65 -7.32
C THR A 276 -8.85 8.01 -7.87
N LEU A 277 -7.70 8.55 -7.46
CA LEU A 277 -7.10 9.74 -8.09
C LEU A 277 -6.73 9.48 -9.55
N ALA A 278 -6.32 8.24 -9.89
CA ALA A 278 -6.04 7.82 -11.26
C ALA A 278 -7.33 7.55 -12.07
N SER A 279 -8.51 7.81 -11.48
CA SER A 279 -9.83 7.52 -12.04
C SER A 279 -10.14 6.03 -12.23
N HIS A 280 -9.52 5.18 -11.41
CA HIS A 280 -9.78 3.74 -11.34
C HIS A 280 -10.46 3.38 -10.03
N THR A 281 -11.23 2.29 -10.00
CA THR A 281 -11.67 1.73 -8.71
C THR A 281 -10.52 0.95 -8.07
N PHE A 282 -10.56 0.79 -6.75
CA PHE A 282 -9.49 0.09 -6.05
C PHE A 282 -9.40 -1.39 -6.47
N GLU A 283 -10.54 -2.06 -6.62
CA GLU A 283 -10.59 -3.44 -7.11
C GLU A 283 -10.16 -3.60 -8.58
N HIS A 284 -10.25 -2.53 -9.39
CA HIS A 284 -9.68 -2.55 -10.74
C HIS A 284 -8.17 -2.70 -10.70
N GLU A 285 -7.48 -1.88 -9.90
CA GLU A 285 -6.02 -1.91 -9.79
C GLU A 285 -5.53 -3.26 -9.24
N LEU A 286 -6.24 -3.83 -8.26
CA LEU A 286 -5.96 -5.16 -7.73
C LEU A 286 -6.15 -6.26 -8.79
N ALA A 287 -7.27 -6.25 -9.52
CA ALA A 287 -7.53 -7.20 -10.59
C ALA A 287 -6.49 -7.09 -11.72
N THR A 288 -6.05 -5.88 -12.04
CA THR A 288 -5.00 -5.60 -13.03
C THR A 288 -3.65 -6.16 -12.55
N ALA A 289 -3.24 -5.91 -11.32
CA ALA A 289 -2.01 -6.46 -10.76
C ALA A 289 -2.01 -7.99 -10.74
N ASN A 290 -3.15 -8.59 -10.39
CA ASN A 290 -3.34 -10.04 -10.44
C ASN A 290 -3.20 -10.60 -11.85
N ALA A 291 -3.85 -9.97 -12.84
CA ALA A 291 -3.79 -10.40 -14.23
C ALA A 291 -2.38 -10.29 -14.83
N LEU A 292 -1.58 -9.33 -14.34
CA LEU A 292 -0.22 -9.07 -14.79
C LEU A 292 0.85 -9.78 -13.95
N GLY A 293 0.46 -10.46 -12.87
CA GLY A 293 1.36 -11.23 -12.02
C GLY A 293 2.27 -10.40 -11.10
N ILE A 294 1.90 -9.15 -10.82
CA ILE A 294 2.72 -8.20 -10.05
C ILE A 294 2.05 -7.71 -8.76
N PHE A 295 1.02 -8.40 -8.26
CA PHE A 295 0.38 -8.05 -6.99
C PHE A 295 1.33 -8.29 -5.80
N GLY A 296 1.58 -7.25 -5.00
CA GLY A 296 2.53 -7.30 -3.88
C GLY A 296 1.90 -7.01 -2.52
N SER A 297 1.46 -5.77 -2.30
CA SER A 297 0.95 -5.27 -1.02
C SER A 297 -0.14 -4.21 -1.24
N ILE A 298 -0.79 -3.76 -0.15
CA ILE A 298 -1.82 -2.74 -0.18
C ILE A 298 -1.57 -1.67 0.88
N ASP A 299 -1.85 -0.43 0.51
CA ASP A 299 -2.17 0.65 1.43
C ASP A 299 -3.69 0.85 1.53
N ALA A 300 -4.22 0.53 2.72
CA ALA A 300 -5.63 0.53 3.04
C ALA A 300 -6.08 1.91 3.51
N ASN A 301 -6.63 2.69 2.59
CA ASN A 301 -7.22 3.99 2.88
C ASN A 301 -8.42 4.26 1.96
N ARG A 302 -8.84 5.52 1.85
CA ARG A 302 -9.79 6.01 0.87
C ARG A 302 -9.52 7.48 0.57
N GLY A 303 -9.90 7.88 -0.65
CA GLY A 303 -10.09 9.26 -1.03
C GLY A 303 -11.46 9.82 -0.69
N ASP A 304 -11.70 11.02 -1.21
CA ASP A 304 -13.02 11.62 -1.28
C ASP A 304 -13.31 11.94 -2.75
N PRO A 305 -14.33 11.32 -3.38
CA PRO A 305 -14.60 11.52 -4.80
C PRO A 305 -14.98 12.96 -5.20
N GLN A 306 -15.27 13.84 -4.24
CA GLN A 306 -15.51 15.26 -4.46
C GLN A 306 -14.24 16.11 -4.29
N ASN A 307 -13.13 15.52 -3.86
CA ASN A 307 -11.86 16.19 -3.60
C ASN A 307 -10.73 15.49 -4.39
N GLY A 308 -10.26 16.15 -5.45
CA GLY A 308 -9.23 15.60 -6.34
C GLY A 308 -7.80 15.68 -5.79
N TRP A 309 -7.61 15.35 -4.51
CA TRP A 309 -6.32 15.25 -3.83
C TRP A 309 -6.35 14.12 -2.81
N ASP A 310 -5.18 13.78 -2.29
CA ASP A 310 -4.99 12.68 -1.36
C ASP A 310 -5.45 13.03 0.06
N THR A 311 -6.48 12.34 0.53
CA THR A 311 -7.10 12.62 1.83
C THR A 311 -6.61 11.69 2.93
N ASP A 312 -6.05 10.54 2.55
CA ASP A 312 -5.52 9.48 3.41
C ASP A 312 -6.51 9.12 4.53
N GLN A 313 -7.80 9.01 4.20
CA GLN A 313 -8.82 8.64 5.17
C GLN A 313 -8.78 7.13 5.39
N PHE A 314 -8.99 6.68 6.62
CA PHE A 314 -9.20 5.25 6.90
C PHE A 314 -10.33 4.67 6.03
N PRO A 315 -10.26 3.41 5.58
CA PRO A 315 -11.37 2.79 4.88
C PRO A 315 -12.60 2.72 5.80
N ASN A 316 -13.77 3.09 5.27
CA ASN A 316 -15.04 3.10 6.04
C ASN A 316 -16.18 2.34 5.35
N SER A 317 -15.95 1.82 4.14
CA SER A 317 -16.97 1.17 3.32
C SER A 317 -16.73 -0.33 3.25
N VAL A 318 -17.52 -1.10 3.99
CA VAL A 318 -17.54 -2.56 3.89
C VAL A 318 -17.88 -3.04 2.46
N PRO A 319 -18.86 -2.45 1.72
CA PRO A 319 -19.11 -2.83 0.34
C PRO A 319 -17.88 -2.72 -0.58
N GLU A 320 -17.18 -1.58 -0.55
CA GLU A 320 -16.02 -1.34 -1.41
C GLU A 320 -14.85 -2.28 -1.05
N MET A 321 -14.56 -2.40 0.24
CA MET A 321 -13.50 -3.31 0.70
C MET A 321 -13.84 -4.78 0.46
N THR A 322 -15.13 -5.16 0.40
CA THR A 322 -15.54 -6.51 0.01
C THR A 322 -15.14 -6.81 -1.44
N LEU A 323 -15.33 -5.86 -2.35
CA LEU A 323 -14.91 -6.01 -3.76
C LEU A 323 -13.40 -6.16 -3.88
N ALA A 324 -12.65 -5.31 -3.19
CA ALA A 324 -11.18 -5.40 -3.15
C ALA A 324 -10.70 -6.75 -2.60
N MET A 325 -11.30 -7.21 -1.50
CA MET A 325 -10.92 -8.45 -0.84
C MET A 325 -11.22 -9.70 -1.68
N ILE A 326 -12.24 -9.68 -2.53
CA ILE A 326 -12.46 -10.76 -3.51
C ILE A 326 -11.25 -10.88 -4.43
N GLU A 327 -10.70 -9.76 -4.93
CA GLU A 327 -9.52 -9.78 -5.80
C GLU A 327 -8.26 -10.20 -5.03
N VAL A 328 -8.10 -9.79 -3.76
CA VAL A 328 -7.00 -10.28 -2.91
C VAL A 328 -7.07 -11.80 -2.73
N ILE A 329 -8.25 -12.36 -2.45
CA ILE A 329 -8.40 -13.82 -2.29
C ILE A 329 -8.16 -14.54 -3.63
N ARG A 330 -8.65 -13.98 -4.75
CA ARG A 330 -8.41 -14.54 -6.10
C ARG A 330 -6.93 -14.55 -6.48
N ALA A 331 -6.13 -13.63 -5.93
CA ALA A 331 -4.67 -13.63 -6.06
C ALA A 331 -3.99 -14.76 -5.27
N GLY A 332 -4.71 -15.46 -4.39
CA GLY A 332 -4.15 -16.38 -3.39
C GLY A 332 -3.81 -15.72 -2.05
N GLY A 333 -4.21 -14.45 -1.86
CA GLY A 333 -3.84 -13.63 -0.71
C GLY A 333 -2.39 -13.12 -0.77
N PHE A 334 -1.96 -12.41 0.27
CA PHE A 334 -0.58 -11.93 0.33
C PHE A 334 0.42 -13.06 0.56
N THR A 335 1.56 -12.97 -0.12
CA THR A 335 2.77 -13.76 0.16
C THR A 335 3.65 -13.05 1.20
N THR A 336 4.12 -11.85 0.89
CA THR A 336 4.98 -11.01 1.75
C THR A 336 4.30 -9.69 2.16
N GLY A 337 3.43 -9.14 1.33
CA GLY A 337 2.68 -7.90 1.59
C GLY A 337 1.62 -8.02 2.69
N GLY A 338 0.84 -6.97 2.85
CA GLY A 338 -0.24 -6.87 3.83
C GLY A 338 -1.08 -5.63 3.61
N PHE A 339 -2.01 -5.36 4.52
CA PHE A 339 -2.73 -4.07 4.55
C PHE A 339 -2.01 -3.12 5.51
N ASN A 340 -1.27 -2.15 4.97
CA ASN A 340 -0.77 -1.02 5.75
C ASN A 340 -1.81 0.09 5.80
N PHE A 341 -2.08 0.64 6.98
CA PHE A 341 -2.95 1.79 7.11
C PHE A 341 -2.17 3.05 6.78
N ASP A 342 -1.98 3.33 5.49
CA ASP A 342 -1.56 4.64 5.00
C ASP A 342 -2.71 5.64 5.14
N SER A 343 -3.05 5.93 6.39
CA SER A 343 -4.22 6.69 6.78
C SER A 343 -3.89 7.60 7.96
N LYS A 344 -4.44 8.80 7.94
CA LYS A 344 -4.32 9.78 9.04
C LYS A 344 -5.67 10.01 9.73
N VAL A 345 -5.62 10.33 11.01
CA VAL A 345 -6.77 10.96 11.68
C VAL A 345 -7.04 12.32 11.05
N ARG A 346 -8.23 12.90 11.25
CA ARG A 346 -8.54 14.20 10.66
C ARG A 346 -7.83 15.31 11.42
N ARG A 347 -7.60 16.45 10.76
CA ARG A 347 -6.98 17.63 11.38
C ARG A 347 -7.67 18.09 12.67
N GLN A 348 -8.97 17.84 12.81
CA GLN A 348 -9.77 18.19 14.00
C GLN A 348 -9.87 17.07 15.03
N SER A 349 -9.42 15.86 14.69
CA SER A 349 -9.40 14.69 15.56
C SER A 349 -8.09 14.68 16.35
N VAL A 350 -8.04 15.53 17.38
CA VAL A 350 -6.83 15.88 18.11
C VAL A 350 -6.59 15.01 19.34
N ASP A 351 -7.60 14.28 19.82
CA ASP A 351 -7.52 13.53 21.06
C ASP A 351 -6.74 12.23 20.84
N ALA A 352 -6.08 11.74 21.90
CA ALA A 352 -5.27 10.52 21.82
C ALA A 352 -6.09 9.30 21.33
N VAL A 353 -7.36 9.23 21.74
CA VAL A 353 -8.27 8.13 21.40
C VAL A 353 -8.69 8.11 19.94
N ASP A 354 -8.65 9.26 19.24
CA ASP A 354 -9.09 9.34 17.84
C ASP A 354 -8.25 8.45 16.91
N ILE A 355 -6.96 8.30 17.22
CA ILE A 355 -6.07 7.41 16.46
C ILE A 355 -6.52 5.96 16.61
N PHE A 356 -7.01 5.56 17.79
CA PHE A 356 -7.60 4.24 17.99
C PHE A 356 -8.93 4.12 17.26
N HIS A 357 -9.84 5.09 17.35
CA HIS A 357 -11.12 5.03 16.62
C HIS A 357 -10.92 4.85 15.11
N GLY A 358 -9.96 5.59 14.52
CA GLY A 358 -9.60 5.46 13.11
C GLY A 358 -9.15 4.05 12.74
N HIS A 359 -8.17 3.51 13.48
CA HIS A 359 -7.62 2.17 13.20
C HIS A 359 -8.61 1.05 13.53
N VAL A 360 -9.30 1.10 14.68
CA VAL A 360 -10.25 0.06 15.09
C VAL A 360 -11.39 -0.07 14.08
N GLY A 361 -11.95 1.06 13.64
CA GLY A 361 -12.98 1.06 12.59
C GLY A 361 -12.49 0.47 11.27
N ALA A 362 -11.29 0.87 10.81
CA ALA A 362 -10.70 0.38 9.58
C ALA A 362 -10.41 -1.13 9.60
N ILE A 363 -9.86 -1.62 10.72
CA ILE A 363 -9.57 -3.04 10.94
C ILE A 363 -10.86 -3.86 10.91
N ASP A 364 -11.92 -3.40 11.57
CA ASP A 364 -13.22 -4.07 11.53
C ASP A 364 -13.87 -4.05 10.13
N VAL A 365 -13.69 -2.96 9.37
CA VAL A 365 -14.14 -2.88 7.97
C VAL A 365 -13.44 -3.95 7.12
N LEU A 366 -12.11 -4.07 7.22
CA LEU A 366 -11.35 -5.09 6.50
C LEU A 366 -11.70 -6.52 6.94
N ALA A 367 -11.85 -6.74 8.24
CA ALA A 367 -12.26 -8.04 8.78
C ALA A 367 -13.65 -8.44 8.28
N ARG A 368 -14.62 -7.52 8.29
CA ARG A 368 -15.97 -7.80 7.77
C ARG A 368 -15.95 -8.02 6.25
N ALA A 369 -15.17 -7.23 5.51
CA ALA A 369 -14.98 -7.42 4.08
C ALA A 369 -14.39 -8.80 3.73
N LEU A 370 -13.44 -9.30 4.54
CA LEU A 370 -12.89 -10.66 4.42
C LEU A 370 -13.95 -11.74 4.60
N LEU A 371 -14.81 -11.61 5.61
CA LEU A 371 -15.90 -12.56 5.83
C LEU A 371 -16.94 -12.54 4.71
N ASN A 372 -17.26 -11.35 4.20
CA ASN A 372 -18.18 -11.19 3.07
C ASN A 372 -17.59 -11.80 1.79
N ALA A 373 -16.31 -11.55 1.53
CA ALA A 373 -15.60 -12.10 0.37
C ALA A 373 -15.50 -13.64 0.45
N GLU A 374 -15.22 -14.21 1.62
CA GLU A 374 -15.29 -15.66 1.86
C GLU A 374 -16.67 -16.21 1.49
N ALA A 375 -17.75 -15.56 1.96
CA ALA A 375 -19.11 -16.01 1.70
C ALA A 375 -19.48 -15.94 0.21
N ILE A 376 -19.06 -14.89 -0.50
CA ILE A 376 -19.28 -14.73 -1.95
C ILE A 376 -18.52 -15.79 -2.75
N ILE A 377 -17.26 -16.06 -2.39
CA ILE A 377 -16.42 -17.06 -3.07
C ILE A 377 -16.95 -18.47 -2.81
N ALA A 378 -17.32 -18.78 -1.57
CA ALA A 378 -17.90 -20.08 -1.22
C ALA A 378 -19.26 -20.33 -1.90
N ASP A 379 -20.06 -19.28 -2.12
CA ASP A 379 -21.31 -19.37 -2.87
C ASP A 379 -21.10 -19.71 -4.36
N GLY A 380 -20.01 -19.21 -4.96
CA GLY A 380 -19.54 -19.61 -6.28
C GLY A 380 -20.39 -19.17 -7.47
N ARG A 381 -21.57 -18.56 -7.28
CA ARG A 381 -22.44 -18.14 -8.39
C ARG A 381 -21.82 -17.04 -9.25
N LEU A 382 -21.02 -16.15 -8.66
CA LEU A 382 -20.31 -15.10 -9.39
C LEU A 382 -19.26 -15.71 -10.33
N ASP A 383 -18.45 -16.63 -9.81
CA ASP A 383 -17.40 -17.31 -10.59
C ASP A 383 -17.98 -18.23 -11.65
N GLN A 384 -19.04 -18.97 -11.31
CA GLN A 384 -19.76 -19.81 -12.26
C GLN A 384 -20.32 -18.98 -13.42
N PHE A 385 -20.93 -17.82 -13.15
CA PHE A 385 -21.40 -16.93 -14.20
C PHE A 385 -20.26 -16.44 -15.09
N LYS A 386 -19.12 -16.04 -14.50
CA LYS A 386 -17.93 -15.63 -15.26
C LYS A 386 -17.45 -16.78 -16.15
N LYS A 387 -17.32 -18.00 -15.61
CA LYS A 387 -16.92 -19.19 -16.39
C LYS A 387 -17.87 -19.47 -17.56
N GLU A 388 -19.17 -19.47 -17.32
CA GLU A 388 -20.19 -19.69 -18.37
C GLU A 388 -20.12 -18.62 -19.46
N ARG A 389 -19.89 -17.36 -19.08
CA ARG A 389 -19.78 -16.24 -20.02
C ARG A 389 -18.64 -16.42 -21.03
N TYR A 390 -17.54 -17.06 -20.64
CA TYR A 390 -16.36 -17.27 -21.49
C TYR A 390 -16.23 -18.69 -22.05
N ALA A 391 -17.15 -19.62 -21.74
CA ALA A 391 -17.07 -21.04 -22.12
C ALA A 391 -16.95 -21.29 -23.64
N GLY A 392 -17.36 -20.33 -24.49
CA GLY A 392 -17.17 -20.42 -25.94
C GLY A 392 -15.71 -20.47 -26.39
N TRP A 393 -14.78 -19.91 -25.60
CA TRP A 393 -13.34 -19.97 -25.87
C TRP A 393 -12.75 -21.37 -25.66
N ASP A 394 -13.36 -22.16 -24.77
CA ASP A 394 -13.00 -23.56 -24.53
C ASP A 394 -13.61 -24.52 -25.56
N GLY A 395 -14.57 -24.03 -26.37
CA GLY A 395 -15.23 -24.79 -27.42
C GLY A 395 -14.45 -24.85 -28.73
N GLU A 396 -14.99 -25.60 -29.69
CA GLU A 396 -14.34 -25.87 -30.98
C GLU A 396 -13.90 -24.60 -31.71
N LEU A 397 -14.77 -23.59 -31.79
CA LEU A 397 -14.46 -22.34 -32.49
C LEU A 397 -13.36 -21.53 -31.78
N GLY A 398 -13.41 -21.42 -30.45
CA GLY A 398 -12.41 -20.70 -29.66
C GLY A 398 -11.02 -21.31 -29.80
N GLN A 399 -10.94 -22.64 -29.69
CA GLN A 399 -9.69 -23.39 -29.88
C GLN A 399 -9.15 -23.26 -31.31
N ALA A 400 -10.02 -23.30 -32.32
CA ALA A 400 -9.61 -23.10 -33.71
C ALA A 400 -9.07 -21.69 -33.97
N ILE A 401 -9.68 -20.66 -33.37
CA ILE A 401 -9.20 -19.27 -33.47
C ILE A 401 -7.79 -19.15 -32.89
N GLY A 402 -7.51 -19.78 -31.75
CA GLY A 402 -6.19 -19.71 -31.10
C GLY A 402 -5.01 -20.26 -31.91
N GLN A 403 -5.28 -21.02 -32.97
CA GLN A 403 -4.26 -21.63 -33.84
C GLN A 403 -4.17 -21.00 -35.23
N LYS A 404 -5.02 -20.01 -35.51
CA LYS A 404 -5.18 -19.41 -36.85
C LYS A 404 -4.68 -17.97 -36.88
N ASN A 405 -4.21 -17.54 -38.03
CA ASN A 405 -3.94 -16.13 -38.29
C ASN A 405 -5.22 -15.38 -38.67
N LEU A 406 -5.11 -14.06 -38.83
CA LEU A 406 -6.25 -13.19 -39.11
C LEU A 406 -7.04 -13.61 -40.36
N SER A 407 -6.37 -13.93 -41.47
CA SER A 407 -7.06 -14.33 -42.70
C SER A 407 -7.77 -15.68 -42.55
N GLU A 408 -7.14 -16.64 -41.88
CA GLU A 408 -7.75 -17.95 -41.65
C GLU A 408 -8.97 -17.88 -40.71
N ILE A 409 -8.95 -16.97 -39.73
CA ILE A 409 -10.11 -16.70 -38.86
C ILE A 409 -11.24 -16.05 -39.67
N ALA A 410 -10.90 -15.10 -40.57
CA ALA A 410 -11.88 -14.46 -41.44
C ALA A 410 -12.52 -15.47 -42.41
N ASP A 411 -11.71 -16.32 -43.05
CA ASP A 411 -12.21 -17.38 -43.94
C ASP A 411 -13.09 -18.37 -43.18
N LEU A 412 -12.71 -18.76 -41.96
CA LEU A 412 -13.53 -19.60 -41.08
C LEU A 412 -14.89 -18.95 -40.77
N ALA A 413 -14.92 -17.64 -40.58
CA ALA A 413 -16.17 -16.92 -40.34
C ALA A 413 -17.08 -16.90 -41.57
N VAL A 414 -16.51 -16.78 -42.78
CA VAL A 414 -17.25 -16.87 -44.05
C VAL A 414 -17.75 -18.29 -44.29
N GLU A 415 -16.89 -19.30 -44.14
CA GLU A 415 -17.22 -20.71 -44.33
C GLU A 415 -18.37 -21.15 -43.42
N ARG A 416 -18.37 -20.69 -42.17
CA ARG A 416 -19.39 -21.03 -41.16
C ARG A 416 -20.59 -20.07 -41.17
N ASP A 417 -20.62 -19.08 -42.07
CA ASP A 417 -21.64 -18.03 -42.13
C ASP A 417 -21.95 -17.43 -40.73
N LEU A 418 -20.90 -17.07 -39.99
CA LEU A 418 -21.03 -16.64 -38.60
C LEU A 418 -21.82 -15.32 -38.49
N ASN A 419 -22.90 -15.34 -37.71
CA ASN A 419 -23.75 -14.18 -37.45
C ASN A 419 -24.01 -14.01 -35.94
N PRO A 420 -22.99 -13.60 -35.16
CA PRO A 420 -23.10 -13.52 -33.70
C PRO A 420 -24.19 -12.54 -33.26
N LYS A 421 -24.89 -12.86 -32.17
CA LYS A 421 -25.94 -12.02 -31.57
C LYS A 421 -25.51 -11.49 -30.21
N PRO A 422 -25.96 -10.28 -29.80
CA PRO A 422 -25.70 -9.77 -28.47
C PRO A 422 -26.23 -10.73 -27.38
N VAL A 423 -25.44 -10.89 -26.32
CA VAL A 423 -25.81 -11.68 -25.13
C VAL A 423 -25.76 -10.75 -23.92
N SER A 424 -26.77 -10.82 -23.05
CA SER A 424 -26.84 -9.96 -21.86
C SER A 424 -25.71 -10.27 -20.87
N GLY A 425 -25.03 -9.22 -20.38
CA GLY A 425 -24.00 -9.32 -19.35
C GLY A 425 -24.52 -9.47 -17.91
N ARG A 426 -25.82 -9.25 -17.69
CA ARG A 426 -26.51 -9.43 -16.39
C ARG A 426 -25.92 -8.61 -15.23
N GLN A 427 -25.38 -7.42 -15.50
CA GLN A 427 -24.68 -6.60 -14.51
C GLN A 427 -25.51 -6.33 -13.24
N GLU A 428 -26.73 -5.83 -13.38
CA GLU A 428 -27.58 -5.45 -12.23
C GLU A 428 -27.94 -6.69 -11.39
N ARG A 429 -28.04 -7.86 -12.02
CA ARG A 429 -28.27 -9.13 -11.30
C ARG A 429 -27.04 -9.52 -10.47
N LEU A 430 -25.83 -9.29 -10.98
CA LEU A 430 -24.58 -9.61 -10.28
C LEU A 430 -24.32 -8.64 -9.13
N GLU A 431 -24.57 -7.35 -9.32
CA GLU A 431 -24.50 -6.34 -8.26
C GLU A 431 -25.51 -6.66 -7.14
N ASN A 432 -26.75 -6.99 -7.49
CA ASN A 432 -27.76 -7.46 -6.53
C ASN A 432 -27.44 -8.81 -5.88
N LEU A 433 -26.56 -9.62 -6.48
CA LEU A 433 -26.07 -10.84 -5.85
C LEU A 433 -25.04 -10.49 -4.78
N ILE A 434 -24.07 -9.64 -5.10
CA ILE A 434 -23.03 -9.17 -4.16
C ILE A 434 -23.67 -8.48 -2.95
N ASN A 435 -24.64 -7.58 -3.17
CA ASN A 435 -25.34 -6.84 -2.10
C ASN A 435 -26.09 -7.73 -1.09
N ARG A 436 -26.28 -9.03 -1.36
CA ARG A 436 -26.90 -9.95 -0.39
C ARG A 436 -25.93 -10.40 0.70
N PHE A 437 -24.64 -10.20 0.50
CA PHE A 437 -23.57 -10.62 1.41
C PHE A 437 -22.99 -9.48 2.24
N VAL A 438 -23.32 -8.22 1.89
CA VAL A 438 -22.66 -7.03 2.43
C VAL A 438 -23.36 -6.46 3.66
#